data_AF-A0A7T6XN26-F1
#
_entry.id   AF-A0A7T6XN26-F1
#
_cell.length_a   1.000
_cell.length_b   1.000
_cell.length_c   1.000
_cell.angle_alpha   90.00
_cell.angle_beta   90.00
_cell.angle_gamma   90.00
#
_symmetry.space_group_name_H-M   'P 1'
#
loop_
_entity.id
_entity.type
_entity.pdbx_description
1 polymer ?
#
loop_
_entity_poly.entity_id
_entity_poly.type
_entity_poly.pdbx_seq_one_letter_code
_entity_poly.pdbx_strand_id
1 'polypeptide(L)'
;MTDDSRETVGNEKRAMWRKICRKRLAEHIFETLRIRVKPSDVRLKPPEGDRIYAWKVQSLYLRPLFKKHLSKHSVGAYMQLCEEIGSGFYAIFAEHQESNLTHDLISRLQDDNSKMLERIQLAEERYLQQSRIVSNAIIKIQEQESIIQEAQEKIQLQEAQIMQWIIYSESL
;
A
#
# COMPACT_ATOMS: atom_id res chain seq x y z
N MET A 1 5.28 -17.94 61.88
CA MET A 1 5.60 -18.96 60.86
C MET A 1 4.44 -19.06 59.86
N THR A 2 4.33 -18.13 58.90
CA THR A 2 3.29 -18.18 57.83
C THR A 2 3.62 -17.28 56.62
N ASP A 3 4.88 -16.86 56.45
CA ASP A 3 5.28 -15.95 55.36
C ASP A 3 6.02 -16.68 54.22
N ASP A 4 6.86 -17.67 54.57
CA ASP A 4 7.67 -18.49 53.65
C ASP A 4 6.83 -19.32 52.64
N SER A 5 5.62 -19.75 53.04
CA SER A 5 4.73 -20.52 52.17
C SER A 5 4.03 -19.70 51.08
N ARG A 6 3.96 -18.36 51.22
CA ARG A 6 3.35 -17.49 50.20
C ARG A 6 4.35 -17.06 49.13
N GLU A 7 5.61 -16.84 49.52
CA GLU A 7 6.68 -16.48 48.59
C GLU A 7 7.04 -17.63 47.65
N THR A 8 7.06 -18.86 48.15
CA THR A 8 7.29 -20.08 47.36
C THR A 8 6.24 -20.26 46.25
N VAL A 9 4.95 -20.13 46.59
CA VAL A 9 3.85 -20.21 45.62
C VAL A 9 3.93 -19.09 44.57
N GLY A 10 4.30 -17.86 44.98
CA GLY A 10 4.48 -16.74 44.05
C GLY A 10 5.63 -16.96 43.06
N ASN A 11 6.74 -17.50 43.54
CA ASN A 11 7.93 -17.81 42.73
C ASN A 11 7.68 -18.96 41.76
N GLU A 12 6.97 -20.01 42.20
CA GLU A 12 6.54 -21.12 41.34
C GLU A 12 5.60 -20.66 40.23
N LYS A 13 4.59 -19.84 40.56
CA LYS A 13 3.67 -19.25 39.58
C LYS A 13 4.42 -18.42 38.55
N ARG A 14 5.41 -17.63 38.99
CA ARG A 14 6.26 -16.85 38.09
C ARG A 14 7.11 -17.74 37.18
N ALA A 15 7.68 -18.83 37.71
CA ALA A 15 8.47 -19.77 36.94
C ALA A 15 7.63 -20.49 35.88
N MET A 16 6.40 -20.90 36.24
CA MET A 16 5.43 -21.51 35.33
C MET A 16 5.05 -20.57 34.18
N TRP A 17 4.62 -19.34 34.48
CA TRP A 17 4.25 -18.37 33.44
C TRP A 17 5.42 -18.00 32.53
N ARG A 18 6.64 -17.93 33.07
CA ARG A 18 7.85 -17.73 32.26
C ARG A 18 8.05 -18.86 31.25
N LYS A 19 7.81 -20.12 31.64
CA LYS A 19 7.91 -21.28 30.74
C LYS A 19 6.86 -21.21 29.63
N ILE A 20 5.60 -20.92 29.99
CA ILE A 20 4.49 -20.77 29.04
C ILE A 20 4.79 -19.66 28.02
N CYS A 21 5.18 -18.48 28.50
CA CYS A 21 5.50 -17.34 27.66
C CYS A 21 6.64 -17.64 26.68
N ARG A 22 7.72 -18.26 27.16
CA ARG A 22 8.83 -18.67 26.29
C ARG A 22 8.43 -19.68 25.22
N LYS A 23 7.56 -20.64 25.57
CA LYS A 23 7.04 -21.61 24.60
C LYS A 23 6.22 -20.91 23.52
N ARG A 24 5.28 -20.04 23.93
CA ARG A 24 4.44 -19.28 23.00
C ARG A 24 5.25 -18.37 22.07
N LEU A 25 6.26 -17.67 22.61
CA LEU A 25 7.16 -16.84 21.82
C LEU A 25 7.97 -17.68 20.80
N ALA A 26 8.47 -18.86 21.20
CA ALA A 26 9.19 -19.76 20.30
C ALA A 26 8.28 -20.29 19.18
N GLU A 27 7.05 -20.67 19.52
CA GLU A 27 6.04 -21.11 18.53
C GLU A 27 5.77 -20.00 17.51
N HIS A 28 5.57 -18.76 17.96
CA HIS A 28 5.32 -17.64 17.06
C HIS A 28 6.52 -17.33 16.14
N ILE A 29 7.75 -17.43 16.64
CA ILE A 29 8.97 -17.30 15.81
C ILE A 29 8.95 -18.37 14.71
N PHE A 30 8.59 -19.61 15.04
CA PHE A 30 8.49 -20.68 14.07
C PHE A 30 7.32 -20.49 13.09
N GLU A 31 6.14 -20.07 13.57
CA GLU A 31 4.97 -19.80 12.73
C GLU A 31 5.26 -18.71 11.69
N THR A 32 5.94 -17.65 12.11
CA THR A 32 6.16 -16.45 11.29
C THR A 32 7.40 -16.56 10.41
N LEU A 33 8.51 -17.02 10.97
CA LEU A 33 9.83 -17.01 10.30
C LEU A 33 10.31 -18.39 9.88
N ARG A 34 9.60 -19.47 10.29
CA ARG A 34 10.02 -20.87 10.08
C ARG A 34 11.37 -21.23 10.73
N ILE A 35 11.81 -20.43 11.70
CA ILE A 35 13.03 -20.67 12.47
C ILE A 35 12.68 -21.44 13.75
N ARG A 36 13.39 -22.53 14.03
CA ARG A 36 13.25 -23.27 15.28
C ARG A 36 14.18 -22.68 16.35
N VAL A 37 13.58 -22.04 17.36
CA VAL A 37 14.29 -21.55 18.55
C VAL A 37 13.81 -22.33 19.76
N LYS A 38 14.73 -22.83 20.60
CA LYS A 38 14.32 -23.49 21.85
C LYS A 38 13.68 -22.45 22.77
N PRO A 39 12.60 -22.78 23.51
CA PRO A 39 12.00 -21.85 24.48
C PRO A 39 13.00 -21.25 25.47
N SER A 40 14.02 -22.01 25.89
CA SER A 40 15.10 -21.54 26.77
C SER A 40 15.95 -20.42 26.17
N ASP A 41 16.01 -20.35 24.83
CA ASP A 41 16.92 -19.49 24.07
C ASP A 41 16.19 -18.26 23.53
N VAL A 42 14.86 -18.20 23.71
CA VAL A 42 14.08 -17.00 23.40
C VAL A 42 14.52 -15.84 24.28
N ARG A 43 14.73 -14.68 23.65
CA ARG A 43 15.12 -13.41 24.24
C ARG A 43 14.21 -12.32 23.66
N LEU A 44 13.75 -11.40 24.51
CA LEU A 44 13.12 -10.16 24.05
C LEU A 44 14.14 -9.17 23.48
N LYS A 45 15.39 -9.30 23.92
CA LYS A 45 16.56 -8.58 23.43
C LYS A 45 17.63 -9.59 23.03
N PRO A 46 17.56 -10.17 21.82
CA PRO A 46 18.67 -10.93 21.28
C PRO A 46 19.94 -10.06 21.23
N PRO A 47 21.12 -10.59 21.56
CA PRO A 47 22.37 -9.85 21.40
C PRO A 47 22.61 -9.49 19.93
N GLU A 48 23.28 -8.37 19.67
CA GLU A 48 23.35 -7.74 18.34
C GLU A 48 24.10 -8.55 17.28
N GLY A 49 25.00 -9.47 17.67
CA GLY A 49 25.80 -10.29 16.75
C GLY A 49 25.02 -11.40 16.03
N ASP A 50 24.51 -12.38 16.78
CA ASP A 50 23.88 -13.60 16.24
C ASP A 50 22.34 -13.57 16.29
N ARG A 51 21.75 -12.39 16.14
CA ARG A 51 20.28 -12.25 16.12
C ARG A 51 19.72 -12.84 14.83
N ILE A 52 19.12 -14.02 14.89
CA ILE A 52 18.38 -14.64 13.75
C ILE A 52 16.93 -14.16 13.67
N TYR A 53 16.42 -13.52 14.73
CA TYR A 53 15.11 -12.89 14.78
C TYR A 53 15.14 -11.61 15.62
N ALA A 54 14.13 -10.78 15.42
CA ALA A 54 13.87 -9.56 16.13
C ALA A 54 12.38 -9.40 16.41
N TRP A 55 12.00 -8.42 17.23
CA TRP A 55 10.61 -8.13 17.56
C TRP A 55 10.18 -6.80 16.96
N LYS A 56 9.18 -6.82 16.08
CA LYS A 56 8.49 -5.62 15.60
C LYS A 56 7.34 -5.31 16.55
N VAL A 57 7.47 -4.24 17.32
CA VAL A 57 6.47 -3.81 18.31
C VAL A 57 5.62 -2.69 17.72
N GLN A 58 4.38 -2.99 17.36
CA GLN A 58 3.44 -1.99 16.80
C GLN A 58 2.85 -1.12 17.91
N SER A 59 2.40 -1.75 19.00
CA SER A 59 1.79 -1.06 20.13
C SER A 59 2.81 -0.33 21.00
N LEU A 60 2.71 1.01 21.09
CA LEU A 60 3.65 1.84 21.86
C LEU A 60 3.75 1.44 23.34
N TYR A 61 2.63 1.04 23.95
CA TYR A 61 2.56 0.67 25.36
C TYR A 61 3.29 -0.65 25.68
N LEU A 62 3.59 -1.49 24.67
CA LEU A 62 4.35 -2.74 24.84
C LEU A 62 5.86 -2.52 24.82
N ARG A 63 6.35 -1.42 24.24
CA ARG A 63 7.79 -1.12 24.12
C ARG A 63 8.56 -1.23 25.45
N PRO A 64 8.03 -0.80 26.61
CA PRO A 64 8.71 -0.98 27.90
C PRO A 64 8.99 -2.45 28.26
N LEU A 65 8.16 -3.41 27.83
CA LEU A 65 8.36 -4.84 28.09
C LEU A 65 9.63 -5.36 27.39
N PHE A 66 9.93 -4.84 26.20
CA PHE A 66 11.11 -5.23 25.43
C PHE A 66 12.40 -4.57 25.96
N LYS A 67 12.33 -3.64 26.92
CA LYS A 67 13.53 -3.05 27.53
C LYS A 67 14.22 -3.99 28.52
N LYS A 68 13.53 -5.03 29.03
CA LYS A 68 14.03 -5.96 30.06
C LYS A 68 14.11 -7.40 29.54
N HIS A 69 15.00 -8.21 30.12
CA HIS A 69 15.05 -9.65 29.84
C HIS A 69 13.84 -10.38 30.43
N LEU A 70 13.40 -11.47 29.79
CA LEU A 70 12.29 -12.30 30.25
C LEU A 70 12.40 -12.69 31.72
N SER A 71 13.58 -13.06 32.22
CA SER A 71 13.76 -13.46 33.62
C SER A 71 13.34 -12.38 34.63
N LYS A 72 13.41 -11.10 34.26
CA LYS A 72 13.14 -9.94 35.12
C LYS A 72 11.68 -9.48 35.10
N HIS A 73 10.81 -10.14 34.34
CA HIS A 73 9.40 -9.78 34.23
C HIS A 73 8.52 -10.41 35.32
N SER A 74 7.38 -9.75 35.60
CA SER A 74 6.32 -10.23 36.49
C SER A 74 5.40 -11.21 35.77
N VAL A 75 4.50 -11.87 36.52
CA VAL A 75 3.49 -12.76 35.93
C VAL A 75 2.59 -12.02 34.92
N GLY A 76 2.11 -10.82 35.28
CA GLY A 76 1.25 -10.03 34.39
C GLY A 76 1.94 -9.65 33.09
N ALA A 77 3.25 -9.35 33.12
CA ALA A 77 4.02 -9.09 31.90
C ALA A 77 4.14 -10.33 31.01
N TYR A 78 4.26 -11.55 31.56
CA TYR A 78 4.23 -12.78 30.75
C TYR A 78 2.86 -13.00 30.10
N MET A 79 1.77 -12.80 30.85
CA MET A 79 0.40 -12.94 30.32
C MET A 79 0.17 -11.97 29.17
N GLN A 80 0.50 -10.70 29.37
CA GLN A 80 0.38 -9.66 28.35
C GLN A 80 1.22 -9.99 27.09
N LEU A 81 2.44 -10.49 27.26
CA LEU A 81 3.25 -10.95 26.11
C LEU A 81 2.62 -12.14 25.38
N CYS A 82 1.92 -13.04 26.07
CA CYS A 82 1.23 -14.15 25.44
C CYS A 82 -0.05 -13.72 24.70
N GLU A 83 -0.76 -12.73 25.22
CA GLU A 83 -2.02 -12.21 24.66
C GLU A 83 -1.77 -11.35 23.42
N GLU A 84 -0.73 -10.51 23.44
CA GLU A 84 -0.46 -9.52 22.40
C GLU A 84 0.45 -10.01 21.26
N ILE A 85 0.94 -11.25 21.36
CA ILE A 85 1.80 -11.83 20.33
C ILE A 85 0.98 -12.18 19.07
N GLY A 86 1.40 -11.63 17.93
CA GLY A 86 0.66 -11.74 16.69
C GLY A 86 -0.44 -10.69 16.49
N SER A 87 -0.59 -9.73 17.41
CA SER A 87 -1.48 -8.56 17.26
C SER A 87 -0.72 -7.26 17.54
N GLY A 88 -0.21 -7.10 18.76
CA GLY A 88 0.54 -5.93 19.22
C GLY A 88 2.03 -5.97 18.90
N PHE A 89 2.60 -7.16 18.72
CA PHE A 89 3.99 -7.35 18.27
C PHE A 89 4.20 -8.69 17.55
N TYR A 90 5.24 -8.76 16.72
CA TYR A 90 5.50 -9.90 15.83
C TYR A 90 7.00 -10.23 15.76
N ALA A 91 7.32 -11.49 15.50
CA ALA A 91 8.68 -11.87 15.12
C ALA A 91 8.98 -11.43 13.68
N ILE A 92 10.15 -10.85 13.45
CA ILE A 92 10.69 -10.49 12.13
C ILE A 92 12.12 -11.02 11.99
N PHE A 93 12.62 -11.22 10.77
CA PHE A 93 14.05 -11.50 10.57
C PHE A 93 14.87 -10.29 11.05
N ALA A 94 16.00 -10.54 11.70
CA ALA A 94 16.78 -9.47 12.32
C ALA A 94 17.36 -8.47 11.32
N GLU A 95 17.65 -8.92 10.09
CA GLU A 95 18.06 -8.06 8.96
C GLU A 95 16.99 -7.00 8.60
N HIS A 96 15.72 -7.26 8.95
CA HIS A 96 14.61 -6.35 8.71
C HIS A 96 14.34 -5.39 9.90
N GLN A 97 15.06 -5.53 11.03
CA GLN A 97 14.87 -4.68 12.20
C GLN A 97 15.48 -3.28 12.01
N GLU A 98 16.56 -3.18 11.23
CA GLU A 98 17.33 -1.96 11.00
C GLU A 98 17.69 -1.86 9.52
N SER A 99 16.72 -1.55 8.66
CA SER A 99 17.06 -1.16 7.30
C SER A 99 17.21 0.37 7.24
N ASN A 100 18.46 0.84 7.29
CA ASN A 100 18.87 2.13 6.74
C ASN A 100 18.51 2.28 5.24
N LEU A 101 18.03 1.19 4.60
CA LEU A 101 17.32 1.19 3.31
C LEU A 101 16.09 2.10 3.31
N THR A 102 15.52 2.43 4.47
CA THR A 102 14.35 3.29 4.57
C THR A 102 14.60 4.69 4.01
N HIS A 103 15.73 5.32 4.29
CA HIS A 103 15.95 6.69 3.81
C HIS A 103 16.21 6.76 2.30
N ASP A 104 17.04 5.85 1.77
CA ASP A 104 17.34 5.77 0.34
C ASP A 104 16.11 5.35 -0.49
N LEU A 105 15.31 4.42 0.01
CA LEU A 105 14.05 4.05 -0.63
C LEU A 105 13.03 5.18 -0.58
N ILE A 106 12.92 5.90 0.55
CA ILE A 106 12.05 7.08 0.65
C ILE A 106 12.50 8.16 -0.33
N SER A 107 13.80 8.42 -0.44
CA SER A 107 14.34 9.41 -1.38
C SER A 107 14.03 9.04 -2.83
N ARG A 108 14.23 7.76 -3.22
CA ARG A 108 13.86 7.27 -4.55
C ARG A 108 12.36 7.38 -4.84
N LEU A 109 11.52 7.00 -3.88
CA LEU A 109 10.06 7.13 -4.02
C LEU A 109 9.62 8.60 -4.13
N GLN A 110 10.29 9.51 -3.44
CA GLN A 110 10.03 10.95 -3.53
C GLN A 110 10.43 11.53 -4.90
N ASP A 111 11.54 11.08 -5.46
CA ASP A 111 11.99 11.45 -6.80
C ASP A 111 11.03 10.90 -7.87
N ASP A 112 10.65 9.63 -7.77
CA ASP A 112 9.68 9.00 -8.67
C ASP A 112 8.32 9.70 -8.60
N ASN A 113 7.83 10.03 -7.40
CA ASN A 113 6.59 10.79 -7.24
C ASN A 113 6.65 12.16 -7.89
N SER A 114 7.78 12.88 -7.75
CA SER A 114 7.98 14.18 -8.40
C SER A 114 7.93 14.07 -9.93
N LYS A 115 8.63 13.08 -10.49
CA LYS A 115 8.62 12.81 -11.94
C LYS A 115 7.25 12.41 -12.45
N MET A 116 6.51 11.60 -11.70
CA MET A 116 5.15 11.21 -12.09
C MET A 116 4.20 12.40 -12.05
N LEU A 117 4.33 13.29 -11.06
CA LEU A 117 3.53 14.51 -10.97
C LEU A 117 3.76 15.42 -12.18
N GLU A 118 5.02 15.62 -12.58
CA GLU A 118 5.37 16.40 -13.77
C GLU A 118 4.78 15.77 -15.05
N ARG A 119 4.86 14.44 -15.19
CA ARG A 119 4.27 13.72 -16.33
C ARG A 119 2.75 13.87 -16.38
N ILE A 120 2.07 13.85 -15.23
CA ILE A 120 0.62 14.05 -15.15
C ILE A 120 0.26 15.45 -15.60
N GLN A 121 0.94 16.48 -15.08
CA GLN A 121 0.70 17.87 -15.48
C GLN A 121 0.90 18.08 -16.98
N LEU A 122 2.00 17.54 -17.55
CA LEU A 122 2.26 17.63 -18.97
C LEU A 122 1.20 16.89 -19.81
N ALA A 123 0.69 15.75 -19.33
CA ALA A 123 -0.37 15.02 -20.01
C ALA A 123 -1.70 15.79 -19.97
N GLU A 124 -2.03 16.44 -18.86
CA GLU A 124 -3.21 17.29 -18.71
C GLU A 124 -3.15 18.51 -19.65
N GLU A 125 -2.01 19.19 -19.73
CA GLU A 125 -1.81 20.32 -20.66
C GLU A 125 -1.97 19.88 -22.12
N ARG A 126 -1.35 18.75 -22.49
CA ARG A 126 -1.50 18.18 -23.83
C ARG A 126 -2.94 17.83 -24.15
N TYR A 127 -3.66 17.22 -23.20
CA TYR A 127 -5.07 16.88 -23.38
C TYR A 127 -5.93 18.12 -23.59
N LEU A 128 -5.73 19.18 -22.80
CA LEU A 128 -6.45 20.44 -22.95
C LEU A 128 -6.16 21.10 -24.30
N GLN A 129 -4.90 21.10 -24.73
CA GLN A 129 -4.50 21.63 -26.03
C GLN A 129 -5.15 20.84 -27.17
N GLN A 130 -5.13 19.51 -27.10
CA GLN A 130 -5.74 18.65 -28.11
C GLN A 130 -7.25 18.85 -28.17
N SER A 131 -7.93 18.94 -27.02
CA SER A 131 -9.36 19.21 -26.93
C SER A 131 -9.74 20.53 -27.62
N ARG A 132 -8.94 21.60 -27.43
CA ARG A 132 -9.14 22.87 -28.15
C ARG A 132 -8.98 22.74 -29.66
N ILE A 133 -7.94 22.03 -30.11
CA ILE A 133 -7.69 21.81 -31.54
C ILE A 133 -8.86 21.04 -32.17
N VAL A 134 -9.30 19.96 -31.53
CA VAL A 134 -10.43 19.14 -31.99
C VAL A 134 -11.71 19.97 -32.04
N SER A 135 -12.01 20.76 -31.00
CA SER A 135 -13.18 21.64 -30.97
C SER A 135 -13.18 22.64 -32.13
N ASN A 136 -12.06 23.29 -32.39
CA ASN A 136 -11.92 24.22 -33.51
C ASN A 136 -12.05 23.52 -34.87
N ALA A 137 -11.55 22.30 -35.01
CA ALA A 137 -11.70 21.51 -36.23
C ALA A 137 -13.16 21.11 -36.47
N ILE A 138 -13.89 20.73 -35.42
CA ILE A 138 -15.31 20.40 -35.50
C ILE A 138 -16.11 21.61 -36.02
N ILE A 139 -15.86 22.81 -35.48
CA ILE A 139 -16.54 24.03 -35.93
C ILE A 139 -16.30 24.26 -37.43
N LYS A 140 -15.06 24.13 -37.90
CA LYS A 140 -14.74 24.29 -39.33
C LYS A 140 -15.39 23.24 -40.22
N ILE A 141 -15.47 21.99 -39.76
CA ILE A 141 -16.15 20.92 -40.50
C ILE A 141 -17.63 21.26 -40.64
N GLN A 142 -18.28 21.71 -39.57
CA GLN A 142 -19.69 22.12 -39.60
C GLN A 142 -19.94 23.29 -40.57
N GLU A 143 -19.04 24.28 -40.60
CA GLU A 143 -19.11 25.38 -41.57
C GLU A 143 -19.01 24.86 -43.02
N GLN A 144 -18.08 23.95 -43.29
CA GLN A 144 -17.93 23.35 -44.62
C GLN A 144 -19.14 22.51 -45.01
N GLU A 145 -19.71 21.75 -44.08
CA GLU A 145 -20.93 20.97 -44.31
C GLU A 145 -22.11 21.87 -44.72
N SER A 146 -22.29 23.03 -44.07
CA SER A 146 -23.31 24.00 -44.46
C SER A 146 -23.11 24.50 -45.90
N ILE A 147 -21.87 24.82 -46.28
CA ILE A 147 -21.55 25.30 -47.64
C ILE A 147 -21.83 24.22 -48.68
N ILE A 148 -21.46 22.97 -48.39
CA ILE A 148 -21.71 21.83 -49.28
C ILE A 148 -23.21 21.60 -49.44
N GLN A 149 -23.97 21.67 -48.35
CA GLN A 149 -25.42 21.50 -48.40
C GLN A 149 -26.09 22.58 -49.27
N GLU A 150 -25.73 23.86 -49.09
CA GLU A 150 -26.23 24.95 -49.94
C GLU A 150 -25.87 24.75 -51.43
N ALA A 151 -24.65 24.29 -51.71
CA ALA A 151 -24.22 24.01 -53.08
C ALA A 151 -25.03 22.85 -53.69
N GLN A 152 -25.31 21.80 -52.92
CA GLN A 152 -26.13 20.67 -53.36
C GLN A 152 -27.56 21.09 -53.68
N GLU A 153 -28.19 21.92 -52.86
CA GLU A 153 -29.55 22.44 -53.10
C GLU A 153 -29.62 23.25 -54.40
N LYS A 154 -28.59 24.06 -54.68
CA LYS A 154 -28.50 24.82 -55.95
C LYS A 154 -28.36 23.90 -57.16
N ILE A 155 -27.53 22.86 -57.07
CA ILE A 155 -27.36 21.89 -58.15
C ILE A 155 -28.69 21.18 -58.42
N GLN A 156 -29.38 20.70 -57.38
CA GLN A 156 -30.69 20.04 -57.53
C GLN A 156 -31.73 20.93 -58.20
N LEU A 157 -31.76 22.22 -57.84
CA LEU A 157 -32.66 23.19 -58.47
C LEU A 157 -32.34 23.36 -59.96
N GLN A 158 -31.06 23.48 -60.30
CA GLN A 158 -30.62 23.60 -61.70
C GLN A 158 -30.93 22.34 -62.50
N GLU A 159 -30.71 21.15 -61.95
CA GLU A 159 -31.07 19.86 -62.56
C GLU A 159 -32.58 19.77 -62.83
N ALA A 160 -33.41 20.16 -61.87
CA ALA A 160 -34.86 20.19 -62.03
C ALA A 160 -35.31 21.14 -63.16
N GLN A 161 -34.69 22.32 -63.24
CA GLN A 161 -34.95 23.27 -64.33
C GLN A 161 -34.56 22.67 -65.68
N ILE A 162 -33.35 22.10 -65.81
CA ILE A 162 -32.87 21.45 -67.04
C ILE A 162 -33.85 20.35 -67.48
N MET A 163 -34.28 19.49 -66.56
CA MET A 163 -35.27 18.44 -66.85
C MET A 163 -36.58 19.01 -67.37
N GLN A 164 -37.07 20.11 -66.80
CA GLN A 164 -38.27 20.79 -67.29
C GLN A 164 -38.10 21.32 -68.72
N TRP A 165 -36.94 21.89 -69.05
CA TRP A 165 -36.64 22.37 -70.40
C TRP A 165 -36.58 21.23 -71.42
N ILE A 166 -35.96 20.10 -71.06
CA ILE A 166 -35.90 18.90 -71.92
C ILE A 166 -37.31 18.42 -72.25
N ILE A 167 -38.15 18.22 -71.23
CA ILE A 167 -39.54 17.77 -71.40
C ILE A 167 -40.33 18.73 -72.30
N TYR A 168 -40.20 20.04 -72.10
CA TYR A 168 -40.87 21.04 -72.93
C TYR A 168 -40.43 20.96 -74.40
N SER A 169 -39.13 20.77 -74.65
CA SER A 169 -38.59 20.67 -76.01
C SER A 169 -38.93 19.39 -76.75
N GLU A 170 -39.15 18.28 -76.04
CA GLU A 170 -39.56 16.99 -76.62
C GLU A 170 -41.07 16.91 -76.91
N SER A 171 -41.86 17.86 -76.40
CA SER A 171 -43.32 17.93 -76.54
C SER A 171 -43.80 18.82 -77.70
N LEU A 172 -42.86 19.44 -78.44
CA LEU A 172 -43.08 20.31 -79.61
C LEU A 172 -42.76 19.56 -80.91
#